data_AF-A0ABD1D067-F1
#
_entry.id   AF-A0ABD1D067-F1
#
_cell.length_a   1.000
_cell.length_b   1.000
_cell.length_c   1.000
_cell.angle_alpha   90.00
_cell.angle_beta   90.00
_cell.angle_gamma   90.00
#
_symmetry.space_group_name_H-M   'P 1'
#
loop_
_entity.id
_entity.type
_entity.pdbx_description
1 polymer ?
#
loop_
_entity_poly.entity_id
_entity_poly.type
_entity_poly.pdbx_seq_one_letter_code
_entity_poly.pdbx_strand_id
1 'polypeptide(L)'
;MCGQGSAFHREEHTNIEIEPCPSALSMLSIFIGDHRKLQKDFLALPKMVKQQKRRGLDILKSTVSVEDPTMKKFAAVLAIALASLSTVSAQCPRIITRAGWGARAANTAVLPTRPAPWVVMHHTAGAHCTTDAACAQQMRNIQNMHMDTNGWADIGYNWCVGENGAAYEGRGWGRQGAHAPNHNSRSVGVCIFGNFTSVIPNLAARNAAQQLITCGVSLGHIASNYWLIGHRQSNATACPGNAFFENLRTWPRFNPNP
;
A
#
# COMPACT_ATOMS: atom_id res chain seq x y z
N MET A 1 -36.67 -36.86 -6.93
CA MET A 1 -37.43 -37.74 -7.85
C MET A 1 -36.43 -38.74 -8.40
N CYS A 2 -36.54 -40.06 -8.27
CA CYS A 2 -37.64 -40.96 -7.91
C CYS A 2 -37.07 -42.20 -7.18
N GLY A 3 -37.93 -42.89 -6.43
CA GLY A 3 -37.64 -44.18 -5.81
C GLY A 3 -38.44 -45.34 -6.45
N GLN A 4 -38.45 -46.44 -5.68
CA GLN A 4 -39.13 -47.75 -5.86
C GLN A 4 -38.44 -48.71 -6.86
N GLY A 5 -38.12 -49.98 -6.59
CA GLY A 5 -38.38 -50.91 -5.48
C GLY A 5 -38.93 -52.23 -6.04
N SER A 6 -38.26 -53.39 -5.85
CA SER A 6 -38.85 -54.73 -5.57
C SER A 6 -37.90 -55.93 -5.77
N ALA A 7 -37.82 -56.76 -4.72
CA ALA A 7 -37.87 -58.24 -4.68
C ALA A 7 -36.62 -59.16 -4.93
N PHE A 8 -36.35 -59.95 -3.86
CA PHE A 8 -36.11 -61.41 -3.77
C PHE A 8 -34.68 -62.00 -3.57
N HIS A 9 -34.55 -62.76 -2.45
CA HIS A 9 -33.57 -63.81 -2.03
C HIS A 9 -32.06 -63.49 -2.12
N ARG A 10 -31.20 -63.75 -1.12
CA ARG A 10 -31.04 -64.85 -0.15
C ARG A 10 -29.97 -64.41 0.88
N GLU A 11 -30.03 -64.96 2.09
CA GLU A 11 -29.15 -64.70 3.23
C GLU A 11 -27.65 -64.89 2.94
N GLU A 12 -26.83 -63.95 3.39
CA GLU A 12 -25.61 -64.27 4.14
C GLU A 12 -25.19 -63.10 5.03
N HIS A 13 -24.97 -63.42 6.30
CA HIS A 13 -24.71 -62.51 7.39
C HIS A 13 -23.35 -61.83 7.26
N THR A 14 -23.34 -60.50 7.19
CA THR A 14 -22.27 -59.69 7.81
C THR A 14 -22.89 -58.47 8.47
N ASN A 15 -22.72 -58.38 9.79
CA ASN A 15 -23.11 -57.24 10.62
C ASN A 15 -22.32 -56.01 10.17
N ILE A 16 -23.02 -55.00 9.66
CA ILE A 16 -22.51 -53.63 9.59
C ILE A 16 -23.32 -52.84 10.61
N GLU A 17 -22.77 -52.69 11.81
CA GLU A 17 -23.25 -51.74 12.80
C GLU A 17 -23.10 -50.32 12.22
N ILE A 18 -24.23 -49.62 12.16
CA ILE A 18 -24.31 -48.22 11.78
C ILE A 18 -23.98 -47.41 13.04
N GLU A 19 -22.72 -47.02 13.18
CA GLU A 19 -22.29 -46.04 14.18
C GLU A 19 -22.72 -44.62 13.73
N PRO A 20 -23.38 -43.84 14.60
CA PRO A 20 -23.80 -42.47 14.28
C PRO A 20 -22.59 -41.53 14.20
N CYS A 21 -22.39 -40.92 13.03
CA CYS A 21 -21.35 -39.92 12.82
C CYS A 21 -21.65 -38.65 13.67
N PRO A 22 -20.72 -38.21 14.54
CA PRO A 22 -20.98 -37.17 15.52
C PRO A 22 -21.17 -35.78 14.90
N SER A 23 -22.11 -35.03 15.49
CA SER A 23 -22.41 -33.62 15.21
C SER A 23 -21.18 -32.74 15.05
N ALA A 24 -21.29 -31.72 14.18
CA ALA A 24 -20.27 -30.71 13.86
C ALA A 24 -19.91 -29.73 15.00
N LEU A 25 -19.91 -30.22 16.25
CA LEU A 25 -19.38 -29.56 17.44
C LEU A 25 -17.96 -30.03 17.81
N SER A 26 -17.34 -30.90 17.00
CA SER A 26 -15.94 -31.35 17.19
C SER A 26 -14.93 -30.75 16.18
N MET A 27 -15.34 -29.81 15.32
CA MET A 27 -14.45 -29.14 14.35
C MET A 27 -14.19 -27.67 14.69
N LEU A 28 -14.34 -27.27 15.96
CA LEU A 28 -14.07 -25.90 16.43
C LEU A 28 -12.95 -25.82 17.48
N SER A 29 -11.99 -26.74 17.42
CA SER A 29 -10.81 -26.73 18.31
C SER A 29 -9.49 -26.57 17.57
N ILE A 30 -9.49 -26.50 16.24
CA ILE A 30 -8.26 -26.42 15.42
C ILE A 30 -7.98 -24.98 14.90
N PHE A 31 -8.92 -24.04 15.05
CA PHE A 31 -8.70 -22.62 14.68
C PHE A 31 -8.76 -21.63 15.87
N ILE A 32 -8.48 -22.10 17.10
CA ILE A 32 -8.19 -21.22 18.26
C ILE A 32 -6.73 -21.38 18.72
N GLY A 33 -5.88 -21.78 17.77
CA GLY A 33 -4.47 -22.08 17.97
C GLY A 33 -3.51 -21.06 17.33
N ASP A 34 -3.87 -19.78 17.19
CA ASP A 34 -2.84 -18.76 16.90
C ASP A 34 -3.21 -17.30 17.26
N HIS A 35 -4.46 -16.98 17.62
CA HIS A 35 -4.77 -15.59 17.98
C HIS A 35 -4.12 -15.13 19.29
N ARG A 36 -4.02 -16.00 20.29
CA ARG A 36 -3.34 -15.67 21.57
C ARG A 36 -1.82 -15.57 21.42
N LYS A 37 -1.22 -16.28 20.48
CA LYS A 37 0.21 -16.22 20.21
C LYS A 37 0.54 -14.97 19.41
N LEU A 38 -0.23 -14.67 18.35
CA LEU A 38 -0.14 -13.42 17.60
C LEU A 38 -0.43 -12.17 18.46
N GLN A 39 -1.43 -12.20 19.37
CA GLN A 39 -1.64 -11.09 20.31
C GLN A 39 -0.51 -10.97 21.34
N LYS A 40 0.01 -12.07 21.86
CA LYS A 40 1.16 -12.06 22.79
C LYS A 40 2.42 -11.55 22.09
N ASP A 41 2.64 -11.92 20.84
CA ASP A 41 3.78 -11.47 20.03
C ASP A 41 3.63 -9.98 19.67
N PHE A 42 2.41 -9.53 19.36
CA PHE A 42 2.12 -8.11 19.09
C PHE A 42 2.23 -7.22 20.36
N LEU A 43 1.81 -7.73 21.52
CA LEU A 43 1.99 -7.09 22.84
C LEU A 43 3.42 -7.23 23.39
N ALA A 44 4.23 -8.14 22.85
CA ALA A 44 5.64 -8.32 23.19
C ALA A 44 6.58 -7.44 22.37
N LEU A 45 6.17 -6.94 21.19
CA LEU A 45 6.95 -6.01 20.37
C LEU A 45 7.50 -4.80 21.15
N PRO A 46 6.73 -4.09 22.01
CA PRO A 46 7.26 -2.97 22.79
C PRO A 46 8.27 -3.41 23.87
N LYS A 47 8.12 -4.63 24.40
CA LYS A 47 8.99 -5.20 25.45
C LYS A 47 10.29 -5.74 24.85
N MET A 48 10.24 -6.37 23.68
CA MET A 48 11.39 -6.86 22.93
C MET A 48 12.24 -5.70 22.40
N VAL A 49 11.61 -4.62 21.91
CA VAL A 49 12.32 -3.39 21.53
C VAL A 49 12.97 -2.72 22.75
N LYS A 50 12.31 -2.68 23.91
CA LYS A 50 12.92 -2.20 25.17
C LYS A 50 14.07 -3.09 25.65
N GLN A 51 13.98 -4.42 25.46
CA GLN A 51 15.01 -5.38 25.86
C GLN A 51 16.23 -5.35 24.91
N GLN A 52 16.02 -5.17 23.61
CA GLN A 52 17.10 -4.94 22.64
C GLN A 52 17.76 -3.57 22.84
N LYS A 53 16.99 -2.52 23.19
CA LYS A 53 17.53 -1.20 23.55
C LYS A 53 18.36 -1.24 24.85
N ARG A 54 17.93 -2.02 25.85
CA ARG A 54 18.72 -2.27 27.09
C ARG A 54 19.97 -3.09 26.81
N ARG A 55 19.87 -4.20 26.06
CA ARG A 55 21.05 -4.99 25.65
C ARG A 55 22.04 -4.18 24.81
N GLY A 56 21.57 -3.35 23.87
CA GLY A 56 22.44 -2.46 23.10
C GLY A 56 23.13 -1.40 23.97
N LEU A 57 22.42 -0.85 24.95
CA LEU A 57 22.98 0.10 25.92
C LEU A 57 23.97 -0.56 26.89
N ASP A 58 23.76 -1.83 27.24
CA ASP A 58 24.67 -2.59 28.11
C ASP A 58 25.93 -3.04 27.36
N ILE A 59 25.82 -3.40 26.08
CA ILE A 59 26.98 -3.69 25.20
C ILE A 59 27.83 -2.42 24.96
N LEU A 60 27.19 -1.25 24.82
CA LEU A 60 27.87 0.05 24.74
C LEU A 60 28.60 0.42 26.04
N LYS A 61 28.06 0.02 27.20
CA LYS A 61 28.69 0.25 28.51
C LYS A 61 29.83 -0.74 28.79
N SER A 62 29.75 -1.97 28.27
CA SER A 62 30.76 -3.02 28.54
C SER A 62 31.97 -2.97 27.61
N THR A 63 31.95 -2.16 26.54
CA THR A 63 33.04 -2.07 25.56
C THR A 63 33.89 -0.80 25.69
N VAL A 64 33.59 0.09 26.63
CA VAL A 64 34.34 1.35 26.82
C VAL A 64 34.87 1.45 28.25
N SER A 65 35.86 0.63 28.59
CA SER A 65 36.88 1.04 29.55
C SER A 65 37.95 1.78 28.76
N VAL A 66 37.70 3.06 28.49
CA VAL A 66 38.67 3.92 27.80
C VAL A 66 39.08 5.02 28.77
N GLU A 67 40.19 4.78 29.45
CA GLU A 67 40.84 5.72 30.37
C GLU A 67 41.62 6.82 29.61
N ASP A 68 41.56 6.86 28.29
CA ASP A 68 42.22 7.87 27.45
C ASP A 68 41.29 9.07 27.14
N PRO A 69 41.64 10.31 27.56
CA PRO A 69 40.83 11.51 27.36
C PRO A 69 40.64 11.93 25.89
N THR A 70 41.47 11.44 24.98
CA THR A 70 41.41 11.75 23.54
C THR A 70 40.31 10.97 22.82
N MET A 71 40.09 9.72 23.24
CA MET A 71 39.09 8.81 22.66
C MET A 71 37.66 9.05 23.17
N LYS A 72 37.49 9.70 24.33
CA LYS A 72 36.17 10.10 24.86
C LYS A 72 35.45 11.10 23.96
N LYS A 73 36.19 11.99 23.29
CA LYS A 73 35.63 12.96 22.33
C LYS A 73 35.13 12.27 21.06
N PHE A 74 35.87 11.28 20.54
CA PHE A 74 35.46 10.49 19.38
C PHE A 74 34.27 9.57 19.67
N ALA A 75 34.24 8.90 20.82
CA ALA A 75 33.13 8.05 21.23
C ALA A 75 31.83 8.86 21.44
N ALA A 76 31.93 10.07 22.00
CA ALA A 76 30.78 10.97 22.14
C ALA A 76 30.24 11.46 20.78
N VAL A 77 31.11 11.82 19.84
CA VAL A 77 30.72 12.22 18.47
C VAL A 77 30.07 11.05 17.73
N LEU A 78 30.61 9.82 17.86
CA LEU A 78 30.04 8.62 17.26
C LEU A 78 28.69 8.24 17.89
N ALA A 79 28.53 8.38 19.21
CA ALA A 79 27.26 8.14 19.88
C ALA A 79 26.19 9.19 19.51
N ILE A 80 26.57 10.45 19.28
CA ILE A 80 25.68 11.50 18.76
C ILE A 80 25.31 11.23 17.30
N ALA A 81 26.25 10.76 16.48
CA ALA A 81 26.01 10.34 15.10
C ALA A 81 25.11 9.07 15.00
N LEU A 82 25.22 8.16 15.97
CA LEU A 82 24.37 6.96 16.05
C LEU A 82 23.00 7.25 16.69
N ALA A 83 22.90 8.24 17.58
CA ALA A 83 21.63 8.70 18.15
C ALA A 83 20.80 9.55 17.17
N SER A 84 21.39 9.99 16.05
CA SER A 84 20.72 10.68 14.96
C SER A 84 20.27 9.74 13.82
N LEU A 85 20.29 8.41 14.04
CA LEU A 85 19.40 7.49 13.32
C LEU A 85 17.95 7.79 13.74
N SER A 86 17.45 8.89 13.18
CA SER A 86 16.06 9.25 13.16
C SER A 86 15.32 8.03 12.64
N THR A 87 14.52 7.40 13.49
CA THR A 87 13.48 6.50 13.01
C THR A 87 12.64 7.33 12.06
N VAL A 88 12.87 7.17 10.75
CA VAL A 88 11.96 7.68 9.72
C VAL A 88 10.69 6.85 9.90
N SER A 89 9.86 7.28 10.86
CA SER A 89 8.46 6.90 10.88
C SER A 89 7.95 7.25 9.49
N ALA A 90 7.37 6.26 8.79
CA ALA A 90 6.72 6.45 7.51
C ALA A 90 5.53 7.40 7.69
N GLN A 91 5.81 8.71 7.72
CA GLN A 91 4.79 9.72 7.85
C GLN A 91 4.09 9.82 6.50
N CYS A 92 2.79 9.53 6.51
CA CYS A 92 1.95 9.76 5.35
C CYS A 92 1.99 11.26 4.98
N PRO A 93 1.92 11.60 3.68
CA PRO A 93 1.88 12.99 3.25
C PRO A 93 0.59 13.65 3.76
N ARG A 94 0.49 14.97 3.58
CA ARG A 94 -0.78 15.69 3.82
C ARG A 94 -1.86 15.14 2.88
N ILE A 95 -2.79 14.37 3.44
CA ILE A 95 -3.91 13.80 2.70
C ILE A 95 -5.11 14.76 2.71
N ILE A 96 -5.63 15.08 1.53
CA ILE A 96 -6.91 15.75 1.35
C ILE A 96 -7.94 14.68 0.97
N THR A 97 -8.86 14.40 1.90
CA THR A 97 -9.89 13.37 1.73
C THR A 97 -10.86 13.73 0.62
N ARG A 98 -11.64 12.74 0.17
CA ARG A 98 -12.77 12.97 -0.76
C ARG A 98 -13.68 14.12 -0.34
N ALA A 99 -14.06 14.18 0.93
CA ALA A 99 -14.85 15.29 1.47
C ALA A 99 -14.09 16.62 1.41
N GLY A 100 -12.78 16.61 1.71
CA GLY A 100 -11.95 17.80 1.74
C GLY A 100 -11.80 18.53 0.40
N TRP A 101 -11.85 17.80 -0.73
CA TRP A 101 -11.85 18.43 -2.06
C TRP A 101 -13.24 18.54 -2.71
N GLY A 102 -14.30 18.12 -2.01
CA GLY A 102 -15.68 18.22 -2.50
C GLY A 102 -16.02 17.17 -3.56
N ALA A 103 -15.61 15.92 -3.34
CA ALA A 103 -15.96 14.80 -4.20
C ALA A 103 -17.46 14.55 -4.22
N ARG A 104 -18.03 14.30 -5.41
CA ARG A 104 -19.35 13.69 -5.47
C ARG A 104 -19.30 12.21 -5.12
N ALA A 105 -20.46 11.66 -4.80
CA ALA A 105 -20.64 10.24 -4.49
C ALA A 105 -20.17 9.37 -5.66
N ALA A 106 -19.58 8.22 -5.34
CA ALA A 106 -19.05 7.27 -6.30
C ALA A 106 -19.21 5.85 -5.77
N ASN A 107 -19.35 4.88 -6.68
CA ASN A 107 -19.48 3.47 -6.34
C ASN A 107 -18.42 2.62 -7.06
N THR A 108 -17.24 2.53 -6.47
CA THR A 108 -16.10 1.80 -7.05
C THR A 108 -16.09 0.32 -6.66
N ALA A 109 -15.38 -0.52 -7.40
CA ALA A 109 -15.17 -1.91 -6.97
C ALA A 109 -14.05 -1.98 -5.90
N VAL A 110 -14.09 -2.99 -5.04
CA VAL A 110 -12.96 -3.34 -4.16
C VAL A 110 -11.79 -3.83 -5.01
N LEU A 111 -10.56 -3.49 -4.63
CA LEU A 111 -9.35 -3.98 -5.30
C LEU A 111 -9.21 -5.51 -5.10
N PRO A 112 -9.24 -6.31 -6.17
CA PRO A 112 -9.18 -7.77 -6.05
C PRO A 112 -7.86 -8.27 -5.44
N THR A 113 -6.71 -7.80 -5.95
CA THR A 113 -5.40 -8.23 -5.45
C THR A 113 -4.89 -7.25 -4.39
N ARG A 114 -4.76 -7.72 -3.15
CA ARG A 114 -4.26 -6.95 -2.00
C ARG A 114 -3.24 -7.79 -1.19
N PRO A 115 -2.17 -7.19 -0.66
CA PRO A 115 -1.73 -5.80 -0.90
C PRO A 115 -1.35 -5.61 -2.38
N ALA A 116 -1.50 -4.40 -2.92
CA ALA A 116 -1.29 -4.16 -4.34
C ALA A 116 0.18 -4.40 -4.72
N PRO A 117 0.49 -5.34 -5.65
CA PRO A 117 1.87 -5.59 -6.06
C PRO A 117 2.43 -4.53 -7.02
N TRP A 118 1.60 -3.63 -7.55
CA TRP A 118 2.01 -2.62 -8.52
C TRP A 118 1.60 -1.21 -8.10
N VAL A 119 2.46 -0.25 -8.40
CA VAL A 119 2.16 1.18 -8.38
C VAL A 119 2.38 1.72 -9.79
N VAL A 120 1.36 2.36 -10.35
CA VAL A 120 1.42 2.97 -11.69
C VAL A 120 1.40 4.48 -11.55
N MET A 121 2.46 5.14 -12.01
CA MET A 121 2.60 6.60 -11.98
C MET A 121 2.04 7.24 -13.25
N HIS A 122 1.28 8.32 -13.06
CA HIS A 122 0.63 9.07 -14.12
C HIS A 122 0.94 10.57 -14.02
N HIS A 123 0.71 11.26 -15.13
CA HIS A 123 0.44 12.70 -15.13
C HIS A 123 -1.00 12.96 -15.57
N THR A 124 -1.54 14.15 -15.33
CA THR A 124 -2.87 14.51 -15.87
C THR A 124 -2.81 14.95 -17.33
N ALA A 125 -1.61 15.24 -17.85
CA ALA A 125 -1.40 15.90 -19.15
C ALA A 125 -2.13 17.25 -19.27
N GLY A 126 -2.44 17.87 -18.13
CA GLY A 126 -3.21 19.11 -18.03
C GLY A 126 -2.47 20.20 -17.26
N ALA A 127 -3.24 21.11 -16.68
CA ALA A 127 -2.71 22.20 -15.87
C ALA A 127 -2.02 21.67 -14.60
N HIS A 128 -1.02 22.41 -14.14
CA HIS A 128 -0.44 22.24 -12.81
C HIS A 128 -1.38 22.80 -11.75
N CYS A 129 -1.20 22.41 -10.48
CA CYS A 129 -1.88 23.03 -9.37
C CYS A 129 -0.94 23.19 -8.17
N THR A 130 -0.87 24.39 -7.61
CA THR A 130 0.06 24.76 -6.52
C THR A 130 -0.65 25.22 -5.25
N THR A 131 -1.99 25.31 -5.27
CA THR A 131 -2.82 25.65 -4.11
C THR A 131 -3.89 24.59 -3.87
N ASP A 132 -4.35 24.47 -2.63
CA ASP A 132 -5.38 23.49 -2.26
C ASP A 132 -6.68 23.70 -3.05
N ALA A 133 -7.08 24.96 -3.24
CA ALA A 133 -8.27 25.32 -4.02
C ALA A 133 -8.14 24.92 -5.50
N ALA A 134 -7.00 25.22 -6.13
CA ALA A 134 -6.76 24.88 -7.53
C ALA A 134 -6.72 23.36 -7.75
N CYS A 135 -6.04 22.62 -6.87
CA CYS A 135 -5.98 21.17 -6.96
C CYS A 135 -7.33 20.51 -6.68
N ALA A 136 -8.10 21.01 -5.69
CA ALA A 136 -9.45 20.53 -5.45
C ALA A 136 -10.39 20.79 -6.65
N GLN A 137 -10.25 21.93 -7.32
CA GLN A 137 -10.98 22.20 -8.56
C GLN A 137 -10.60 21.22 -9.67
N GLN A 138 -9.30 20.92 -9.82
CA GLN A 138 -8.86 19.92 -10.80
C GLN A 138 -9.38 18.52 -10.48
N MET A 139 -9.38 18.11 -9.20
CA MET A 139 -10.00 16.84 -8.78
C MET A 139 -11.46 16.74 -9.24
N ARG A 140 -12.26 17.79 -9.00
CA ARG A 140 -13.66 17.85 -9.43
C ARG A 140 -13.80 17.81 -10.95
N ASN A 141 -12.99 18.58 -11.67
CA ASN A 141 -13.02 18.59 -13.14
C ASN A 141 -12.73 17.19 -13.73
N ILE A 142 -11.71 16.51 -13.20
CA ILE A 142 -11.34 15.16 -13.64
C ILE A 142 -12.42 14.15 -13.24
N GLN A 143 -12.99 14.24 -12.03
CA GLN A 143 -14.09 13.38 -11.60
C GLN A 143 -15.34 13.57 -12.49
N ASN A 144 -15.65 14.80 -12.86
CA ASN A 144 -16.76 15.11 -13.76
C ASN A 144 -16.53 14.50 -15.14
N MET A 145 -15.40 14.80 -15.77
CA MET A 145 -15.05 14.22 -17.08
C MET A 145 -15.04 12.69 -17.04
N HIS A 146 -14.45 12.06 -16.02
CA HIS A 146 -14.38 10.61 -15.94
C HIS A 146 -15.76 9.94 -15.78
N MET A 147 -16.71 10.50 -15.03
CA MET A 147 -18.02 9.84 -14.89
C MET A 147 -19.03 10.32 -15.94
N ASP A 148 -19.02 11.60 -16.31
CA ASP A 148 -20.01 12.18 -17.22
C ASP A 148 -19.64 11.91 -18.69
N THR A 149 -18.34 11.92 -19.02
CA THR A 149 -17.87 11.70 -20.40
C THR A 149 -17.43 10.25 -20.62
N ASN A 150 -16.65 9.67 -19.71
CA ASN A 150 -16.15 8.30 -19.91
C ASN A 150 -17.08 7.20 -19.33
N GLY A 151 -18.13 7.59 -18.60
CA GLY A 151 -19.06 6.64 -17.98
C GLY A 151 -18.47 5.82 -16.83
N TRP A 152 -17.35 6.26 -16.24
CA TRP A 152 -16.71 5.53 -15.14
C TRP A 152 -17.42 5.77 -13.82
N ALA A 153 -17.25 4.85 -12.87
CA ALA A 153 -17.87 4.98 -11.55
C ALA A 153 -17.30 6.12 -10.67
N ASP A 154 -16.12 6.62 -11.01
CA ASP A 154 -15.40 7.68 -10.28
C ASP A 154 -14.18 8.16 -11.08
N ILE A 155 -13.45 9.15 -10.56
CA ILE A 155 -12.09 9.47 -10.98
C ILE A 155 -11.23 8.20 -11.15
N GLY A 156 -10.51 8.06 -12.27
CA GLY A 156 -9.80 6.82 -12.59
C GLY A 156 -8.63 6.47 -11.68
N TYR A 157 -8.04 7.45 -11.00
CA TYR A 157 -6.86 7.28 -10.15
C TYR A 157 -7.23 6.95 -8.70
N ASN A 158 -6.39 6.19 -8.01
CA ASN A 158 -6.52 6.02 -6.55
C ASN A 158 -6.13 7.30 -5.81
N TRP A 159 -5.08 7.95 -6.27
CA TRP A 159 -4.54 9.18 -5.68
C TRP A 159 -4.09 10.15 -6.75
N CYS A 160 -4.25 11.44 -6.47
CA CYS A 160 -3.64 12.52 -7.25
C CYS A 160 -2.74 13.36 -6.35
N VAL A 161 -1.64 13.89 -6.84
CA VAL A 161 -0.68 14.69 -6.07
C VAL A 161 -0.50 16.05 -6.74
N GLY A 162 -0.67 17.11 -5.95
CA GLY A 162 -0.45 18.48 -6.39
C GLY A 162 1.00 18.94 -6.19
N GLU A 163 1.37 19.98 -6.93
CA GLU A 163 2.64 20.69 -6.73
C GLU A 163 2.64 21.53 -5.44
N ASN A 164 1.51 21.57 -4.72
CA ASN A 164 1.39 22.00 -3.33
C ASN A 164 1.89 20.96 -2.30
N GLY A 165 2.34 19.77 -2.76
CA GLY A 165 2.83 18.69 -1.89
C GLY A 165 1.75 17.92 -1.13
N ALA A 166 0.47 18.04 -1.51
CA ALA A 166 -0.61 17.27 -0.90
C ALA A 166 -1.04 16.09 -1.79
N ALA A 167 -1.47 15.00 -1.15
CA ALA A 167 -2.08 13.85 -1.80
C ALA A 167 -3.61 13.93 -1.67
N TYR A 168 -4.30 13.99 -2.80
CA TYR A 168 -5.75 14.04 -2.91
C TYR A 168 -6.29 12.62 -3.10
N GLU A 169 -7.21 12.23 -2.23
CA GLU A 169 -7.86 10.93 -2.29
C GLU A 169 -8.79 10.87 -3.50
N GLY A 170 -8.42 10.09 -4.51
CA GLY A 170 -9.31 9.72 -5.62
C GLY A 170 -10.21 8.56 -5.18
N ARG A 171 -10.02 7.38 -5.80
CA ARG A 171 -10.69 6.15 -5.31
C ARG A 171 -10.16 5.67 -3.96
N GLY A 172 -8.97 6.13 -3.55
CA GLY A 172 -8.36 5.78 -2.27
C GLY A 172 -7.82 4.36 -2.20
N TRP A 173 -7.47 3.93 -0.99
CA TRP A 173 -6.88 2.62 -0.73
C TRP A 173 -7.89 1.47 -0.87
N GLY A 174 -7.41 0.32 -1.35
CA GLY A 174 -8.22 -0.91 -1.43
C GLY A 174 -9.37 -0.86 -2.44
N ARG A 175 -9.40 0.15 -3.33
CA ARG A 175 -10.40 0.31 -4.38
C ARG A 175 -9.76 0.14 -5.76
N GLN A 176 -10.47 -0.52 -6.67
CA GLN A 176 -10.01 -0.76 -8.03
C GLN A 176 -10.02 0.54 -8.84
N GLY A 177 -8.88 0.85 -9.48
CA GLY A 177 -8.71 1.98 -10.40
C GLY A 177 -9.45 1.81 -11.75
N ALA A 178 -9.40 2.85 -12.57
CA ALA A 178 -9.69 2.78 -14.01
C ALA A 178 -8.56 3.45 -14.84
N HIS A 179 -7.37 3.57 -14.25
CA HIS A 179 -6.27 4.36 -14.78
C HIS A 179 -5.36 3.60 -15.76
N ALA A 180 -5.27 2.27 -15.66
CA ALA A 180 -4.37 1.45 -16.48
C ALA A 180 -5.02 0.08 -16.78
N PRO A 181 -5.57 -0.12 -17.99
CA PRO A 181 -6.10 -1.42 -18.40
C PRO A 181 -5.11 -2.56 -18.10
N ASN A 182 -5.63 -3.72 -17.69
CA ASN A 182 -4.87 -4.91 -17.26
C ASN A 182 -4.09 -4.80 -15.93
N HIS A 183 -3.93 -3.59 -15.39
CA HIS A 183 -3.31 -3.33 -14.07
C HIS A 183 -4.31 -2.90 -13.00
N ASN A 184 -5.48 -2.36 -13.38
CA ASN A 184 -6.48 -1.81 -12.45
C ASN A 184 -6.84 -2.76 -11.28
N SER A 185 -6.91 -4.08 -11.50
CA SER A 185 -7.28 -5.07 -10.48
C SER A 185 -6.16 -5.42 -9.49
N ARG A 186 -4.93 -4.94 -9.72
CA ARG A 186 -3.72 -5.31 -8.97
C ARG A 186 -2.74 -4.17 -8.77
N SER A 187 -3.19 -2.92 -8.88
CA SER A 187 -2.33 -1.76 -8.75
C SER A 187 -3.00 -0.60 -8.03
N VAL A 188 -2.15 0.30 -7.53
CA VAL A 188 -2.53 1.63 -7.09
C VAL A 188 -2.06 2.63 -8.15
N GLY A 189 -2.99 3.40 -8.71
CA GLY A 189 -2.67 4.49 -9.62
C GLY A 189 -2.45 5.81 -8.89
N VAL A 190 -1.28 6.40 -9.05
CA VAL A 190 -0.93 7.72 -8.51
C VAL A 190 -0.69 8.68 -9.66
N CYS A 191 -1.47 9.74 -9.74
CA CYS A 191 -1.35 10.79 -10.76
C CYS A 191 -0.71 12.05 -10.16
N ILE A 192 0.12 12.76 -10.92
CA ILE A 192 0.60 14.09 -10.56
C ILE A 192 -0.03 15.12 -11.51
N PHE A 193 -0.58 16.21 -10.96
CA PHE A 193 -1.18 17.29 -11.75
C PHE A 193 -0.13 18.03 -12.58
N GLY A 194 -0.29 18.02 -13.91
CA GLY A 194 0.58 18.74 -14.84
C GLY A 194 0.86 17.95 -16.12
N ASN A 195 1.67 18.56 -17.00
CA ASN A 195 2.22 17.91 -18.18
C ASN A 195 3.75 17.83 -18.07
N PHE A 196 4.23 16.64 -17.72
CA PHE A 196 5.65 16.39 -17.47
C PHE A 196 6.41 15.77 -18.65
N THR A 197 6.04 16.18 -19.87
CA THR A 197 6.75 15.73 -21.07
C THR A 197 8.18 16.30 -21.12
N SER A 198 8.32 17.60 -20.88
CA SER A 198 9.61 18.32 -20.98
C SER A 198 10.15 18.83 -19.65
N VAL A 199 9.35 18.75 -18.58
CA VAL A 199 9.71 19.20 -17.23
C VAL A 199 9.37 18.12 -16.22
N ILE A 200 10.12 18.04 -15.13
CA ILE A 200 9.80 17.12 -14.02
C ILE A 200 8.80 17.78 -13.06
N PRO A 201 7.99 17.00 -12.31
CA PRO A 201 7.22 17.53 -11.21
C PRO A 201 8.12 18.19 -10.18
N ASN A 202 7.62 19.25 -9.54
CA ASN A 202 8.37 19.93 -8.50
C ASN A 202 8.73 18.99 -7.33
N LEU A 203 9.70 19.40 -6.51
CA LEU A 203 10.19 18.57 -5.41
C LEU A 203 9.09 18.19 -4.41
N ALA A 204 8.15 19.10 -4.13
CA ALA A 204 7.05 18.86 -3.20
C ALA A 204 6.14 17.72 -3.68
N ALA A 205 5.75 17.70 -4.95
CA ALA A 205 4.93 16.65 -5.53
C ALA A 205 5.65 15.29 -5.54
N ARG A 206 6.94 15.26 -5.91
CA ARG A 206 7.73 14.02 -5.92
C ARG A 206 7.88 13.43 -4.51
N ASN A 207 8.20 14.27 -3.52
CA ASN A 207 8.29 13.86 -2.13
C ASN A 207 6.95 13.35 -1.60
N ALA A 208 5.84 14.05 -1.89
CA ALA A 208 4.52 13.63 -1.47
C ALA A 208 4.10 12.28 -2.09
N ALA A 209 4.41 12.06 -3.37
CA ALA A 209 4.16 10.77 -4.03
C ALA A 209 4.99 9.62 -3.43
N GLN A 210 6.28 9.83 -3.16
CA GLN A 210 7.12 8.82 -2.51
C GLN A 210 6.68 8.52 -1.07
N GLN A 211 6.31 9.55 -0.30
CA GLN A 211 5.73 9.41 1.03
C GLN A 211 4.40 8.67 0.99
N LEU A 212 3.54 8.95 0.00
CA LEU A 212 2.27 8.25 -0.19
C LEU A 212 2.49 6.76 -0.45
N ILE A 213 3.45 6.40 -1.30
CA ILE A 213 3.79 5.00 -1.58
C ILE A 213 4.31 4.32 -0.31
N THR A 214 5.24 4.98 0.41
CA THR A 214 5.81 4.45 1.66
C THR A 214 4.73 4.26 2.74
N CYS A 215 3.80 5.21 2.86
CA CYS A 215 2.62 5.11 3.72
C CYS A 215 1.69 3.96 3.30
N GLY A 216 1.44 3.78 2.00
CA GLY A 216 0.67 2.65 1.50
C GLY A 216 1.31 1.30 1.83
N VAL A 217 2.64 1.21 1.81
CA VAL A 217 3.39 0.02 2.25
C VAL A 217 3.26 -0.20 3.76
N SER A 218 3.44 0.83 4.57
CA SER A 218 3.36 0.71 6.04
C SER A 218 1.95 0.35 6.53
N LEU A 219 0.91 0.79 5.80
CA LEU A 219 -0.49 0.46 6.08
C LEU A 219 -0.93 -0.89 5.47
N GLY A 220 -0.07 -1.60 4.73
CA GLY A 220 -0.41 -2.87 4.10
C GLY A 220 -1.37 -2.75 2.89
N HIS A 221 -1.48 -1.56 2.29
CA HIS A 221 -2.24 -1.35 1.04
C HIS A 221 -1.41 -1.63 -0.21
N ILE A 222 -0.09 -1.41 -0.14
CA ILE A 222 0.90 -1.70 -1.19
C ILE A 222 1.84 -2.78 -0.66
N ALA A 223 2.20 -3.76 -1.50
CA ALA A 223 3.10 -4.83 -1.09
C ALA A 223 4.49 -4.27 -0.78
N SER A 224 5.21 -4.78 0.22
CA SER A 224 6.56 -4.30 0.54
C SER A 224 7.56 -4.54 -0.60
N ASN A 225 7.31 -5.54 -1.43
CA ASN A 225 8.05 -5.86 -2.65
C ASN A 225 7.35 -5.38 -3.94
N TYR A 226 6.54 -4.32 -3.88
CA TYR A 226 5.85 -3.78 -5.05
C TYR A 226 6.81 -3.47 -6.21
N TRP A 227 6.26 -3.40 -7.42
CA TRP A 227 6.91 -2.81 -8.58
C TRP A 227 6.32 -1.44 -8.90
N LEU A 228 7.19 -0.48 -9.19
CA LEU A 228 6.86 0.86 -9.65
C LEU A 228 7.04 0.94 -11.16
N ILE A 229 6.03 1.43 -11.87
CA ILE A 229 6.10 1.65 -13.32
C ILE A 229 5.48 2.99 -13.71
N GLY A 230 5.85 3.53 -14.87
CA GLY A 230 5.10 4.59 -15.54
C GLY A 230 3.97 4.00 -16.38
N HIS A 231 2.86 4.73 -16.56
CA HIS A 231 1.71 4.27 -17.35
C HIS A 231 2.08 3.76 -18.76
N ARG A 232 3.04 4.40 -19.43
CA ARG A 232 3.56 3.96 -20.74
C ARG A 232 4.07 2.52 -20.79
N GLN A 233 4.45 1.95 -19.64
CA GLN A 233 4.94 0.57 -19.59
C GLN A 233 3.78 -0.45 -19.48
N SER A 234 2.57 -0.02 -19.11
CA SER A 234 1.38 -0.89 -19.09
C SER A 234 0.49 -0.73 -20.32
N ASN A 235 0.53 0.44 -20.98
CA ASN A 235 -0.36 0.79 -22.09
C ASN A 235 0.37 1.70 -23.09
N ALA A 236 -0.07 1.70 -24.35
CA ALA A 236 0.46 2.60 -25.38
C ALA A 236 0.02 4.06 -25.13
N THR A 237 0.84 4.83 -24.41
CA THR A 237 0.57 6.23 -24.06
C THR A 237 1.88 6.98 -23.79
N ALA A 238 1.87 8.32 -23.95
CA ALA A 238 2.98 9.17 -23.53
C ALA A 238 3.03 9.37 -22.00
N CYS A 239 1.97 9.06 -21.26
CA CYS A 239 1.91 9.18 -19.81
C CYS A 239 3.02 8.35 -19.14
N PRO A 240 3.78 8.86 -18.15
CA PRO A 240 3.56 10.10 -17.40
C PRO A 240 4.35 11.32 -17.91
N GLY A 241 4.74 11.32 -19.20
CA GLY A 241 5.62 12.32 -19.80
C GLY A 241 7.09 11.93 -19.73
N ASN A 242 7.89 12.32 -20.74
CA ASN A 242 9.28 11.86 -20.88
C ASN A 242 10.17 12.29 -19.72
N ALA A 243 10.17 13.58 -19.36
CA ALA A 243 10.97 14.08 -18.27
C ALA A 243 10.63 13.41 -16.93
N PHE A 244 9.34 13.24 -16.62
CA PHE A 244 8.96 12.53 -15.39
C PHE A 244 9.28 11.04 -15.46
N PHE A 245 9.09 10.38 -16.60
CA PHE A 245 9.46 8.98 -16.75
C PHE A 245 10.96 8.74 -16.51
N GLU A 246 11.84 9.57 -17.09
CA GLU A 246 13.28 9.48 -16.82
C GLU A 246 13.60 9.72 -15.34
N ASN A 247 12.87 10.61 -14.66
CA ASN A 247 13.00 10.76 -13.22
C ASN A 247 12.51 9.53 -12.44
N LEU A 248 11.41 8.88 -12.86
CA LEU A 248 10.89 7.69 -12.19
C LEU A 248 11.87 6.51 -12.22
N ARG A 249 12.72 6.43 -13.25
CA ARG A 249 13.77 5.39 -13.35
C ARG A 249 14.77 5.43 -12.19
N THR A 250 14.87 6.55 -11.48
CA THR A 250 15.75 6.69 -10.31
C THR A 250 15.05 6.38 -8.99
N TRP A 251 13.73 6.12 -9.00
CA TRP A 251 12.97 5.87 -7.78
C TRP A 251 13.13 4.42 -7.31
N PRO A 252 13.02 4.16 -6.00
CA PRO A 252 13.02 2.80 -5.47
C PRO A 252 11.94 1.94 -6.11
N ARG A 253 12.26 0.66 -6.35
CA ARG A 253 11.36 -0.36 -6.91
C ARG A 253 10.90 -0.09 -8.35
N PHE A 254 11.52 0.84 -9.08
CA PHE A 254 11.26 0.99 -10.52
C PHE A 254 11.56 -0.32 -11.26
N ASN A 255 10.60 -0.82 -12.04
CA ASN A 255 10.77 -1.98 -12.89
C ASN A 255 11.01 -1.54 -14.34
N PRO A 256 12.20 -1.79 -14.93
CA PRO A 256 12.46 -1.45 -16.34
C PRO A 256 11.68 -2.35 -17.31
N ASN A 257 11.33 -3.58 -16.91
CA ASN A 257 10.72 -4.62 -17.75
C ASN A 257 9.54 -5.29 -17.01
N PRO A 258 8.38 -4.61 -16.92
CA PRO A 258 7.23 -5.09 -16.16
C PRO A 258 6.39 -6.17 -16.83
#